data_AF-A0A7J8PX23-F1
#
_entry.id   AF-A0A7J8PX23-F1
#
_cell.length_a   1.000
_cell.length_b   1.000
_cell.length_c   1.000
_cell.angle_alpha   90.00
_cell.angle_beta   90.00
_cell.angle_gamma   90.00
#
_symmetry.space_group_name_H-M   'P 1'
#
loop_
_entity.id
_entity.type
_entity.pdbx_description
1 polymer ?
#
loop_
_entity_poly.entity_id
_entity_poly.type
_entity_poly.pdbx_seq_one_letter_code
_entity_poly.pdbx_strand_id
1 'polypeptide(L)'
;MSIGISRVKSNENEKMTIQASFRAVFLGSIDELLPLMEEKFPQLGIVKEDCFEMGWAESNLYSTQFPIGVPLETLLNRNRKSILSKLFFKAKSDYVKQPIPETTFEGLWPKFYKEEAKSAIMVFVAYGGKMDEILETETPFPHRAGNLYSISYVVDWEEEENKNSEKFMSWIRRIHNYMTPYVSKSPREVYVNFRDLDIGTNEINDKENSHEQAKIWGIKYFKNNFDRLVHVKTMIDPENFFRHEQSVPPLPCLLKKGANSNSLGSL
;
A
#
# COMPACT_ATOMS: atom_id res chain seq x y z
N MET A 1 9.20 -11.00 6.13
CA MET A 1 8.40 -10.97 7.37
C MET A 1 7.41 -9.82 7.30
N SER A 2 6.24 -9.97 7.90
CA SER A 2 5.25 -8.90 8.07
C SER A 2 4.72 -8.86 9.49
N ILE A 3 4.37 -7.68 9.98
CA ILE A 3 3.79 -7.46 11.30
C ILE A 3 2.40 -6.86 11.12
N GLY A 4 1.37 -7.49 11.65
CA GLY A 4 0.01 -6.94 11.70
C GLY A 4 -0.29 -6.36 13.07
N ILE A 5 -0.75 -5.12 13.13
CA ILE A 5 -1.19 -4.44 14.35
C ILE A 5 -2.70 -4.22 14.28
N SER A 6 -3.43 -4.75 15.26
CA SER A 6 -4.89 -4.63 15.35
C SER A 6 -5.37 -4.62 16.81
N ARG A 7 -6.59 -4.12 17.03
CA ARG A 7 -7.29 -4.25 18.32
C ARG A 7 -7.88 -5.65 18.45
N VAL A 8 -7.70 -6.29 19.60
CA VAL A 8 -8.34 -7.58 19.93
C VAL A 8 -8.91 -7.54 21.35
N LYS A 9 -9.82 -8.47 21.68
CA LYS A 9 -10.22 -8.70 23.07
C LYS A 9 -9.21 -9.64 23.73
N SER A 10 -8.73 -9.29 24.93
CA SER A 10 -7.88 -10.16 25.73
C SER A 10 -8.67 -11.37 26.26
N ASN A 11 -8.04 -12.54 26.24
CA ASN A 11 -8.62 -13.78 26.77
C ASN A 11 -8.69 -13.78 28.31
N GLU A 12 -7.88 -12.98 28.99
CA GLU A 12 -7.77 -13.00 30.47
C GLU A 12 -8.81 -12.14 31.17
N ASN A 13 -9.18 -11.00 30.58
CA ASN A 13 -10.01 -9.99 31.24
C ASN A 13 -11.08 -9.36 30.34
N GLU A 14 -11.25 -9.88 29.12
CA GLU A 14 -12.17 -9.39 28.08
C GLU A 14 -12.01 -7.91 27.69
N LYS A 15 -10.95 -7.24 28.16
CA LYS A 15 -10.66 -5.85 27.80
C LYS A 15 -10.03 -5.80 26.42
N MET A 16 -10.33 -4.72 25.70
CA MET A 16 -9.67 -4.43 24.44
C MET A 16 -8.18 -4.17 24.68
N THR A 17 -7.33 -4.79 23.89
CA THR A 17 -5.88 -4.58 23.86
C THR A 17 -5.39 -4.47 22.41
N ILE A 18 -4.14 -4.06 22.23
CA ILE A 18 -3.46 -4.11 20.94
C ILE A 18 -2.69 -5.42 20.83
N GLN A 19 -2.82 -6.09 19.68
CA GLN A 19 -2.05 -7.27 19.35
C GLN A 19 -1.11 -6.95 18.19
N ALA A 20 0.15 -7.36 18.33
CA ALA A 20 1.10 -7.46 17.24
C ALA A 20 1.22 -8.93 16.80
N SER A 21 0.90 -9.21 15.54
CA SER A 21 1.00 -10.53 14.93
C SER A 21 2.18 -10.57 13.98
N PHE A 22 3.21 -11.34 14.33
CA PHE A 22 4.39 -11.56 13.49
C PHE A 22 4.12 -12.74 12.56
N ARG A 23 4.31 -12.54 11.25
CA ARG A 23 4.17 -13.60 10.25
C ARG A 23 5.39 -13.63 9.36
N ALA A 24 5.92 -14.82 9.12
CA ALA A 24 7.10 -15.02 8.30
C ALA A 24 6.93 -16.23 7.37
N VAL A 25 7.60 -16.15 6.24
CA VAL A 25 7.87 -17.28 5.35
C VAL A 25 9.39 -17.36 5.27
N PHE A 26 9.92 -18.54 5.53
CA PHE A 26 11.33 -18.85 5.43
C PHE A 26 11.51 -19.92 4.35
N LEU A 27 12.44 -19.70 3.43
CA LEU A 27 12.72 -20.62 2.33
C LEU A 27 13.82 -21.59 2.76
N GLY A 28 13.48 -22.51 3.64
CA GLY A 28 14.38 -23.47 4.26
C GLY A 28 13.64 -24.28 5.32
N SER A 29 14.38 -25.07 6.09
CA SER A 29 13.80 -25.88 7.17
C SER A 29 13.66 -25.10 8.48
N ILE A 30 12.88 -25.65 9.41
CA ILE A 30 12.79 -25.14 10.79
C ILE A 30 14.15 -25.20 11.49
N ASP A 31 14.94 -26.24 11.22
CA ASP A 31 16.25 -26.43 11.83
C ASP A 31 17.27 -25.37 11.37
N GLU A 32 17.05 -24.73 10.22
CA GLU A 32 17.81 -23.57 9.75
C GLU A 32 17.22 -22.24 10.28
N LEU A 33 15.90 -22.15 10.38
CA LEU A 33 15.18 -20.95 10.83
C LEU A 33 15.45 -20.62 12.31
N LEU A 34 15.34 -21.61 13.20
CA LEU A 34 15.43 -21.37 14.65
C LEU A 34 16.80 -20.80 15.06
N PRO A 35 17.96 -21.35 14.63
CA PRO A 35 19.25 -20.76 14.94
C PRO A 35 19.42 -19.35 14.37
N LEU A 36 18.90 -19.09 13.16
CA LEU A 36 18.96 -17.77 12.55
C LEU A 36 18.16 -16.74 13.35
N MET A 37 16.97 -17.13 13.84
CA MET A 37 16.12 -16.24 14.63
C MET A 37 16.68 -16.00 16.03
N GLU A 38 17.31 -16.99 16.64
CA GLU A 38 18.05 -16.81 17.90
C GLU A 38 19.23 -15.84 17.73
N GLU A 39 19.93 -15.90 16.59
CA GLU A 39 21.05 -14.99 16.31
C GLU A 39 20.58 -13.56 15.97
N LYS A 40 19.56 -13.42 15.10
CA LYS A 40 19.19 -12.14 14.49
C LYS A 40 18.04 -11.43 15.17
N PHE A 41 17.10 -12.15 15.78
CA PHE A 41 15.92 -11.58 16.40
C PHE A 41 15.41 -12.39 17.60
N PRO A 42 16.26 -12.62 18.63
CA PRO A 42 15.92 -13.46 19.78
C PRO A 42 14.75 -12.90 20.60
N GLN A 43 14.49 -11.59 20.53
CA GLN A 43 13.40 -10.94 21.26
C GLN A 43 12.01 -11.42 20.83
N LEU A 44 11.88 -11.98 19.62
CA LEU A 44 10.61 -12.58 19.19
C LEU A 44 10.34 -13.92 19.89
N GLY A 45 11.39 -14.62 20.34
CA GLY A 45 11.29 -15.81 21.17
C GLY A 45 10.54 -16.98 20.52
N ILE A 46 10.66 -17.14 19.20
CA ILE A 46 9.96 -18.21 18.49
C ILE A 46 10.46 -19.58 18.94
N VAL A 47 9.54 -20.55 19.03
CA VAL A 47 9.86 -21.94 19.31
C VAL A 47 9.44 -22.84 18.14
N LYS A 48 9.84 -24.12 18.19
CA LYS A 48 9.54 -25.08 17.12
C LYS A 48 8.03 -25.24 16.92
N GLU A 49 7.26 -25.15 17.99
CA GLU A 49 5.80 -25.28 18.01
C GLU A 49 5.08 -24.13 17.29
N ASP A 50 5.74 -22.98 17.12
CA ASP A 50 5.21 -21.84 16.37
C ASP A 50 5.40 -21.99 14.84
N CYS A 51 6.24 -22.95 14.43
CA CYS A 51 6.70 -23.10 13.05
C CYS A 51 6.01 -24.27 12.34
N PHE A 52 5.67 -24.07 11.07
CA PHE A 52 5.02 -25.08 10.24
C PHE A 52 5.78 -25.23 8.92
N GLU A 53 6.32 -26.43 8.65
CA GLU A 53 6.87 -26.77 7.34
C GLU A 53 5.76 -27.21 6.40
N MET A 54 5.77 -26.66 5.19
CA MET A 54 4.77 -26.95 4.16
C MET A 54 5.32 -26.62 2.77
N GLY A 55 4.63 -27.09 1.72
CA GLY A 55 4.97 -26.73 0.35
C GLY A 55 4.70 -25.25 0.06
N TRP A 56 5.37 -24.70 -0.96
CA TRP A 56 5.22 -23.28 -1.31
C TRP A 56 3.77 -22.88 -1.65
N ALA A 57 3.01 -23.74 -2.32
CA ALA A 57 1.61 -23.46 -2.62
C ALA A 57 0.74 -23.43 -1.34
N GLU A 58 1.03 -24.30 -0.38
CA GLU A 58 0.35 -24.35 0.92
C GLU A 58 0.70 -23.13 1.76
N SER A 59 1.96 -22.66 1.71
CA SER A 59 2.38 -21.45 2.42
C SER A 59 1.68 -20.20 1.91
N ASN A 60 1.31 -20.15 0.62
CA ASN A 60 0.48 -19.08 0.06
C ASN A 60 -0.93 -19.11 0.65
N LEU A 61 -1.56 -20.29 0.75
CA LEU A 61 -2.86 -20.43 1.43
C LEU A 61 -2.79 -19.99 2.88
N TYR A 62 -1.80 -20.49 3.62
CA TYR A 62 -1.58 -20.11 5.02
C TYR A 62 -1.39 -18.60 5.20
N SER A 63 -0.62 -17.95 4.32
CA SER A 63 -0.39 -16.51 4.33
C SER A 63 -1.67 -15.68 4.14
N THR A 64 -2.67 -16.26 3.47
CA THR A 64 -4.00 -15.65 3.31
C THR A 64 -4.96 -15.94 4.48
N GLN A 65 -4.45 -16.45 5.61
CA GLN A 65 -5.19 -16.74 6.85
C GLN A 65 -6.15 -17.93 6.75
N PHE A 66 -5.90 -18.86 5.84
CA PHE A 66 -6.58 -20.14 5.88
C PHE A 66 -6.07 -21.01 7.02
N PRO A 67 -6.95 -21.84 7.63
CA PRO A 67 -6.50 -22.94 8.45
C PRO A 67 -5.52 -23.82 7.68
N ILE A 68 -4.55 -24.38 8.40
CA ILE A 68 -3.64 -25.39 7.85
C ILE A 68 -4.46 -26.62 7.43
N GLY A 69 -4.11 -27.24 6.30
CA GLY A 69 -4.78 -28.44 5.79
C GLY A 69 -5.96 -28.18 4.84
N VAL A 70 -6.21 -26.93 4.46
CA VAL A 70 -7.20 -26.60 3.43
C VAL A 70 -6.71 -27.05 2.04
N PRO A 71 -7.57 -27.67 1.20
CA PRO A 71 -7.18 -28.13 -0.14
C PRO A 71 -6.72 -26.97 -1.05
N LEU A 72 -5.68 -27.21 -1.85
CA LEU A 72 -5.09 -26.22 -2.78
C LEU A 72 -6.10 -25.68 -3.80
N GLU A 73 -7.10 -26.47 -4.16
CA GLU A 73 -8.21 -26.08 -5.05
C GLU A 73 -8.98 -24.86 -4.52
N THR A 74 -8.85 -24.56 -3.22
CA THR A 74 -9.34 -23.32 -2.62
C THR A 74 -8.81 -22.07 -3.32
N LEU A 75 -7.57 -22.10 -3.84
CA LEU A 75 -6.99 -21.00 -4.61
C LEU A 75 -7.74 -20.73 -5.92
N LEU A 76 -8.50 -21.71 -6.44
CA LEU A 76 -9.29 -21.58 -7.66
C LEU A 76 -10.65 -20.87 -7.43
N ASN A 77 -11.05 -20.65 -6.17
CA ASN A 77 -12.33 -20.03 -5.87
C ASN A 77 -12.30 -18.50 -6.03
N ARG A 78 -13.02 -18.01 -7.06
CA ARG A 78 -13.13 -16.58 -7.39
C ARG A 78 -14.21 -15.80 -6.63
N ASN A 79 -15.04 -16.47 -5.83
CA ASN A 79 -16.18 -15.87 -5.14
C ASN A 79 -15.87 -15.51 -3.67
N ARG A 80 -14.61 -15.60 -3.25
CA ARG A 80 -14.23 -15.36 -1.85
C ARG A 80 -14.09 -13.87 -1.55
N LYS A 81 -14.65 -13.46 -0.41
CA LYS A 81 -14.39 -12.16 0.20
C LYS A 81 -13.01 -12.19 0.86
N SER A 82 -12.23 -11.13 0.68
CA SER A 82 -10.91 -10.97 1.30
C SER A 82 -11.04 -10.95 2.83
N ILE A 83 -10.12 -11.60 3.54
CA ILE A 83 -10.03 -11.52 5.01
C ILE A 83 -9.43 -10.18 5.45
N LEU A 84 -8.66 -9.53 4.57
CA LEU A 84 -8.05 -8.22 4.82
C LEU A 84 -9.01 -7.05 4.60
N SER A 85 -10.11 -7.28 3.92
CA SER A 85 -11.10 -6.24 3.63
C SER A 85 -12.47 -6.86 3.37
N LYS A 86 -13.44 -6.47 4.19
CA LYS A 86 -14.86 -6.70 3.94
C LYS A 86 -15.35 -6.00 2.66
N LEU A 87 -16.66 -6.04 2.43
CA LEU A 87 -17.34 -5.41 1.28
C LEU A 87 -16.91 -3.95 1.07
N PHE A 88 -16.76 -3.18 2.16
CA PHE A 88 -16.34 -1.79 2.11
C PHE A 88 -15.05 -1.59 2.90
N PHE A 89 -14.10 -0.86 2.33
CA PHE A 89 -12.85 -0.54 3.01
C PHE A 89 -12.23 0.76 2.50
N LYS A 90 -11.32 1.30 3.30
CA LYS A 90 -10.37 2.33 2.89
C LYS A 90 -8.96 1.87 3.21
N ALA A 91 -8.07 2.02 2.24
CA ALA A 91 -6.66 1.75 2.39
C ALA A 91 -5.82 3.02 2.20
N LYS A 92 -4.67 3.05 2.88
CA LYS A 92 -3.57 4.02 2.67
C LYS A 92 -2.25 3.28 2.82
N SER A 93 -1.16 3.85 2.33
CA SER A 93 0.17 3.27 2.51
C SER A 93 1.23 4.32 2.72
N ASP A 94 2.35 3.90 3.31
CA ASP A 94 3.55 4.68 3.54
C ASP A 94 4.79 3.82 3.36
N TYR A 95 5.93 4.47 3.14
CA TYR A 95 7.24 3.85 3.25
C TYR A 95 8.04 4.48 4.37
N VAL A 96 8.80 3.66 5.09
CA VAL A 96 9.63 4.08 6.22
C VAL A 96 11.10 3.90 5.89
N LYS A 97 11.89 4.95 6.14
CA LYS A 97 13.34 4.99 5.86
C LYS A 97 14.20 5.00 7.12
N GLN A 98 13.61 5.29 8.28
CA GLN A 98 14.28 5.31 9.58
C GLN A 98 13.36 4.66 10.62
N PRO A 99 13.90 3.95 11.64
CA PRO A 99 13.07 3.34 12.66
C PRO A 99 12.14 4.35 13.35
N ILE A 100 10.87 3.99 13.49
CA ILE A 100 9.87 4.80 14.18
C ILE A 100 10.12 4.72 15.69
N PRO A 101 10.19 5.86 16.42
CA PRO A 101 10.36 5.85 17.87
C PRO A 101 9.22 5.13 18.60
N GLU A 102 9.53 4.40 19.67
CA GLU A 102 8.56 3.64 20.46
C GLU A 102 7.37 4.49 20.95
N THR A 103 7.66 5.71 21.41
CA THR A 103 6.64 6.68 21.88
C THR A 103 5.59 7.05 20.82
N THR A 104 5.90 6.85 19.54
CA THR A 104 4.93 7.02 18.45
C THR A 104 3.79 6.00 18.55
N PHE A 105 4.12 4.77 18.93
CA PHE A 105 3.14 3.71 19.06
C PHE A 105 2.23 3.92 20.27
N GLU A 106 2.76 4.44 21.38
CA GLU A 106 1.96 4.86 22.54
C GLU A 106 0.87 5.87 22.15
N GLY A 107 1.18 6.79 21.23
CA GLY A 107 0.20 7.74 20.68
C GLY A 107 -0.78 7.15 19.67
N LEU A 108 -0.48 5.97 19.09
CA LEU A 108 -1.38 5.24 18.19
C LEU A 108 -2.41 4.40 18.94
N TRP A 109 -2.05 3.78 20.07
CA TRP A 109 -2.95 2.85 20.79
C TRP A 109 -4.33 3.44 21.10
N PRO A 110 -4.46 4.69 21.63
CA PRO A 110 -5.76 5.30 21.88
C PRO A 110 -6.62 5.45 20.62
N LYS A 111 -6.01 5.56 19.44
CA LYS A 111 -6.72 5.66 18.15
C LYS A 111 -7.26 4.30 17.72
N PHE A 112 -6.54 3.22 17.99
CA PHE A 112 -7.00 1.85 17.74
C PHE A 112 -8.12 1.40 18.69
N TYR A 113 -8.23 2.01 19.87
CA TYR A 113 -9.33 1.69 20.80
C TYR A 113 -10.68 2.32 20.44
N LYS A 114 -10.73 3.23 19.47
CA LYS A 114 -11.99 3.85 19.01
C LYS A 114 -12.88 2.84 18.28
N GLU A 115 -14.20 3.06 18.31
CA GLU A 115 -15.16 2.14 17.69
C GLU A 115 -15.02 2.07 16.18
N GLU A 116 -14.74 3.19 15.52
CA GLU A 116 -14.37 3.24 14.10
C GLU A 116 -13.09 2.44 13.74
N ALA A 117 -12.28 2.01 14.72
CA ALA A 117 -11.06 1.25 14.49
C ALA A 117 -11.27 -0.26 14.70
N LYS A 118 -12.50 -0.71 14.96
CA LYS A 118 -12.81 -2.08 15.37
C LYS A 118 -12.26 -3.13 14.41
N SER A 119 -12.31 -2.87 13.10
CA SER A 119 -11.80 -3.75 12.06
C SER A 119 -10.56 -3.17 11.36
N ALA A 120 -9.86 -2.25 12.03
CA ALA A 120 -8.69 -1.65 11.46
C ALA A 120 -7.43 -2.49 11.69
N ILE A 121 -6.56 -2.50 10.69
CA ILE A 121 -5.26 -3.16 10.73
C ILE A 121 -4.19 -2.25 10.12
N MET A 122 -3.03 -2.25 10.75
CA MET A 122 -1.81 -1.67 10.20
C MET A 122 -0.82 -2.79 9.94
N VAL A 123 -0.39 -2.98 8.69
CA VAL A 123 0.52 -4.06 8.30
C VAL A 123 1.86 -3.48 7.87
N PHE A 124 2.92 -3.93 8.50
CA PHE A 124 4.31 -3.63 8.17
C PHE A 124 4.86 -4.76 7.33
N VAL A 125 5.46 -4.46 6.19
CA VAL A 125 6.10 -5.45 5.32
C VAL A 125 7.55 -5.07 5.14
N ALA A 126 8.45 -5.96 5.58
CA ALA A 126 9.89 -5.74 5.50
C ALA A 126 10.35 -5.58 4.05
N TYR A 127 11.20 -4.58 3.81
CA TYR A 127 11.95 -4.38 2.57
C TYR A 127 13.42 -4.76 2.80
N GLY A 128 14.28 -4.52 1.80
CA GLY A 128 15.65 -5.01 1.77
C GLY A 128 15.85 -6.20 0.83
N GLY A 129 16.97 -6.89 0.98
CA GLY A 129 17.32 -8.05 0.16
C GLY A 129 17.25 -7.72 -1.33
N LYS A 130 16.51 -8.52 -2.11
CA LYS A 130 16.40 -8.31 -3.55
C LYS A 130 15.83 -6.94 -3.95
N MET A 131 15.00 -6.32 -3.10
CA MET A 131 14.42 -5.01 -3.37
C MET A 131 15.46 -3.89 -3.35
N ASP A 132 16.59 -4.07 -2.65
CA ASP A 132 17.68 -3.09 -2.60
C ASP A 132 18.63 -3.21 -3.79
N GLU A 133 18.70 -4.40 -4.42
CA GLU A 133 19.54 -4.64 -5.59
C GLU A 133 18.97 -4.07 -6.89
N ILE A 134 17.64 -3.91 -6.95
CA ILE A 134 16.94 -3.42 -8.15
C ILE A 134 17.00 -1.89 -8.19
N LEU A 135 17.41 -1.32 -9.33
CA LEU A 135 17.47 0.13 -9.49
C LEU A 135 16.06 0.74 -9.45
N GLU A 136 15.92 1.92 -8.83
CA GLU A 136 14.62 2.62 -8.75
C GLU A 136 14.03 2.97 -10.13
N THR A 137 14.85 3.01 -11.18
CA THR A 137 14.46 3.35 -12.56
C THR A 137 14.24 2.14 -13.46
N GLU A 138 14.48 0.93 -12.97
CA GLU A 138 14.39 -0.31 -13.75
C GLU A 138 12.95 -0.59 -14.21
N THR A 139 11.98 -0.30 -13.32
CA THR A 139 10.55 -0.39 -13.60
C THR A 139 9.85 0.87 -13.11
N PRO A 140 8.56 1.09 -13.46
CA PRO A 140 7.81 2.24 -12.94
C PRO A 140 7.78 2.33 -11.42
N PHE A 141 7.82 1.18 -10.72
CA PHE A 141 7.80 1.10 -9.27
C PHE A 141 9.17 1.47 -8.67
N PRO A 142 9.28 2.62 -7.97
CA PRO A 142 10.57 3.20 -7.61
C PRO A 142 11.02 2.89 -6.17
N HIS A 143 10.16 2.27 -5.35
CA HIS A 143 10.40 2.12 -3.92
C HIS A 143 11.34 0.92 -3.67
N ARG A 144 12.63 1.15 -3.84
CA ARG A 144 13.72 0.16 -3.77
C ARG A 144 14.61 0.45 -2.55
N ALA A 145 15.93 0.40 -2.73
CA ALA A 145 16.95 0.69 -1.72
C ALA A 145 16.66 1.95 -0.90
N GLY A 146 16.92 1.84 0.41
CA GLY A 146 16.70 2.92 1.40
C GLY A 146 15.32 2.92 2.07
N ASN A 147 14.42 2.01 1.67
CA ASN A 147 13.17 1.74 2.40
C ASN A 147 13.36 0.53 3.32
N LEU A 148 13.14 0.70 4.62
CA LEU A 148 13.24 -0.38 5.62
C LEU A 148 12.01 -1.30 5.55
N TYR A 149 10.84 -0.71 5.39
CA TYR A 149 9.57 -1.42 5.26
C TYR A 149 8.49 -0.49 4.69
N SER A 150 7.45 -1.09 4.11
CA SER A 150 6.20 -0.40 3.79
C SER A 150 5.17 -0.62 4.90
N ILE A 151 4.30 0.36 5.10
CA ILE A 151 3.12 0.27 5.96
C ILE A 151 1.88 0.32 5.08
N SER A 152 0.93 -0.58 5.28
CA SER A 152 -0.44 -0.42 4.82
C SER A 152 -1.37 -0.20 6.01
N TYR A 153 -2.29 0.75 5.86
CA TYR A 153 -3.36 1.02 6.81
C TYR A 153 -4.65 0.62 6.13
N VAL A 154 -5.45 -0.22 6.78
CA VAL A 154 -6.75 -0.64 6.25
C VAL A 154 -7.77 -0.51 7.37
N VAL A 155 -8.93 0.06 7.04
CA VAL A 155 -10.13 -0.02 7.87
C VAL A 155 -11.27 -0.50 6.98
N ASP A 156 -11.99 -1.50 7.46
CA ASP A 156 -13.16 -2.04 6.77
C ASP A 156 -14.42 -1.94 7.63
N TRP A 157 -15.57 -2.05 6.98
CA TRP A 157 -16.88 -2.00 7.62
C TRP A 157 -17.91 -2.79 6.82
N GLU A 158 -19.01 -3.13 7.50
CA GLU A 158 -20.13 -3.85 6.89
C GLU A 158 -21.09 -2.90 6.16
N GLU A 159 -21.94 -3.47 5.31
CA GLU A 159 -22.91 -2.72 4.51
C GLU A 159 -23.85 -1.87 5.37
N GLU A 160 -24.28 -2.40 6.52
CA GLU A 160 -25.17 -1.70 7.45
C GLU A 160 -24.54 -0.42 8.01
N GLU A 161 -23.22 -0.39 8.14
CA GLU A 161 -22.47 0.75 8.66
C GLU A 161 -22.13 1.78 7.58
N ASN A 162 -22.31 1.44 6.30
CA ASN A 162 -21.86 2.26 5.17
C ASN A 162 -22.53 3.64 5.11
N LYS A 163 -23.76 3.76 5.63
CA LYS A 163 -24.46 5.06 5.80
C LYS A 163 -23.66 6.07 6.64
N ASN A 164 -22.81 5.57 7.53
CA ASN A 164 -21.95 6.38 8.41
C ASN A 164 -20.46 6.19 8.08
N SER A 165 -20.12 5.89 6.81
CA SER A 165 -18.77 5.53 6.38
C SER A 165 -17.70 6.60 6.66
N GLU A 166 -18.09 7.88 6.73
CA GLU A 166 -17.16 8.98 6.99
C GLU A 166 -16.43 8.84 8.33
N LYS A 167 -17.00 8.16 9.34
CA LYS A 167 -16.29 7.92 10.62
C LYS A 167 -15.01 7.09 10.42
N PHE A 168 -15.07 6.08 9.54
CA PHE A 168 -13.93 5.22 9.19
C PHE A 168 -12.91 5.96 8.32
N MET A 169 -13.41 6.72 7.34
CA MET A 169 -12.58 7.57 6.48
C MET A 169 -11.81 8.63 7.28
N SER A 170 -12.50 9.32 8.19
CA SER A 170 -11.90 10.29 9.10
C SER A 170 -10.85 9.62 10.00
N TRP A 171 -11.12 8.42 10.51
CA TRP A 171 -10.16 7.68 11.33
C TRP A 171 -8.85 7.38 10.64
N ILE A 172 -8.92 6.78 9.45
CA ILE A 172 -7.70 6.40 8.71
C ILE A 172 -6.93 7.64 8.25
N ARG A 173 -7.62 8.73 7.90
CA ARG A 173 -6.99 10.03 7.64
C ARG A 173 -6.26 10.56 8.87
N ARG A 174 -6.84 10.46 10.07
CA ARG A 174 -6.18 10.89 11.32
C ARG A 174 -4.94 10.06 11.65
N ILE A 175 -4.97 8.74 11.49
CA ILE A 175 -3.78 7.89 11.70
C ILE A 175 -2.71 8.20 10.66
N HIS A 176 -3.08 8.26 9.39
CA HIS A 176 -2.13 8.58 8.33
C HIS A 176 -1.49 9.96 8.54
N ASN A 177 -2.26 10.97 8.95
CA ASN A 177 -1.72 12.29 9.29
C ASN A 177 -0.79 12.25 10.51
N TYR A 178 -1.12 11.45 11.53
CA TYR A 178 -0.26 11.26 12.70
C TYR A 178 1.09 10.63 12.33
N MET A 179 1.12 9.75 11.33
CA MET A 179 2.35 9.07 10.87
C MET A 179 3.28 9.94 10.03
N THR A 180 2.81 11.09 9.53
CA THR A 180 3.54 11.99 8.62
C THR A 180 5.00 12.28 8.99
N PRO A 181 5.37 12.61 10.25
CA PRO A 181 6.75 12.95 10.58
C PRO A 181 7.70 11.74 10.65
N TYR A 182 7.17 10.51 10.64
CA TYR A 182 7.92 9.28 10.87
C TYR A 182 8.11 8.43 9.60
N VAL A 183 7.48 8.83 8.50
CA VAL A 183 7.51 8.14 7.20
C VAL A 183 8.36 8.93 6.21
N SER A 184 8.52 8.40 5.01
CA SER A 184 9.18 9.08 3.90
C SER A 184 8.61 10.49 3.66
N LYS A 185 9.48 11.39 3.21
CA LYS A 185 9.15 12.79 2.94
C LYS A 185 9.87 13.27 1.69
N SER A 186 9.25 14.22 1.00
CA SER A 186 9.79 14.86 -0.21
C SER A 186 10.21 13.89 -1.34
N PRO A 187 9.28 13.10 -1.91
CA PRO A 187 7.85 13.04 -1.60
C PRO A 187 7.54 12.05 -0.46
N ARG A 188 6.34 12.15 0.10
CA ARG A 188 5.76 11.07 0.93
C ARG A 188 5.36 9.94 -0.01
N GLU A 189 6.13 8.88 0.00
CA GLU A 189 6.05 7.72 -0.89
C GLU A 189 4.85 6.85 -0.53
N VAL A 190 4.10 6.39 -1.55
CA VAL A 190 2.89 5.59 -1.39
C VAL A 190 2.78 4.59 -2.55
N TYR A 191 2.08 3.47 -2.35
CA TYR A 191 2.01 2.41 -3.37
C TYR A 191 0.78 2.52 -4.27
N VAL A 192 0.98 2.51 -5.59
CA VAL A 192 -0.10 2.70 -6.59
C VAL A 192 -1.23 1.67 -6.51
N ASN A 193 -0.94 0.43 -6.10
CA ASN A 193 -1.96 -0.61 -5.96
C ASN A 193 -2.83 -0.44 -4.69
N PHE A 194 -2.46 0.48 -3.81
CA PHE A 194 -3.32 1.01 -2.75
C PHE A 194 -3.81 2.40 -3.13
N ARG A 195 -4.54 2.47 -4.25
CA ARG A 195 -5.01 3.72 -4.87
C ARG A 195 -5.74 4.60 -3.85
N ASP A 196 -5.20 5.79 -3.61
CA ASP A 196 -5.73 6.76 -2.65
C ASP A 196 -6.06 8.07 -3.35
N LEU A 197 -7.34 8.41 -3.50
CA LEU A 197 -7.73 9.70 -4.09
C LEU A 197 -7.47 10.90 -3.17
N ASP A 198 -7.22 10.68 -1.86
CA ASP A 198 -6.98 11.77 -0.92
C ASP A 198 -5.61 12.47 -1.16
N ILE A 199 -4.70 11.87 -1.93
CA ILE A 199 -3.39 12.48 -2.25
C ILE A 199 -3.43 13.37 -3.51
N GLY A 200 -4.59 13.47 -4.17
CA GLY A 200 -4.80 14.27 -5.38
C GLY A 200 -5.46 13.48 -6.50
N THR A 201 -6.20 14.17 -7.34
CA THR A 201 -6.88 13.64 -8.53
C THR A 201 -6.71 14.56 -9.71
N ASN A 202 -6.81 14.03 -10.92
CA ASN A 202 -6.92 14.81 -12.13
C ASN A 202 -8.35 15.34 -12.28
N GLU A 203 -8.47 16.58 -12.75
CA GLU A 203 -9.75 17.07 -13.27
C GLU A 203 -9.94 16.55 -14.69
N ILE A 204 -10.92 15.66 -14.90
CA ILE A 204 -11.11 14.91 -16.16
C ILE A 204 -11.32 15.84 -17.37
N ASN A 205 -11.77 17.07 -17.16
CA ASN A 205 -12.08 18.04 -18.22
C ASN A 205 -11.03 19.15 -18.37
N ASP A 206 -10.02 19.23 -17.49
CA ASP A 206 -8.96 20.25 -17.58
C ASP A 206 -7.70 19.64 -18.21
N LYS A 207 -7.63 19.72 -19.55
CA LYS A 207 -6.47 19.21 -20.30
C LYS A 207 -5.21 20.07 -20.11
N GLU A 208 -5.38 21.37 -19.82
CA GLU A 208 -4.25 22.31 -19.76
C GLU A 208 -3.44 22.14 -18.47
N ASN A 209 -4.10 21.90 -17.32
CA ASN A 209 -3.42 21.73 -16.03
C ASN A 209 -3.26 20.26 -15.61
N SER A 210 -3.64 19.31 -16.47
CA SER A 210 -3.67 17.88 -16.13
C SER A 210 -2.31 17.35 -15.67
N HIS A 211 -1.20 17.83 -16.26
CA HIS A 211 0.14 17.40 -15.93
C HIS A 211 0.60 17.91 -14.55
N GLU A 212 0.41 19.19 -14.25
CA GLU A 212 0.79 19.80 -12.97
C GLU A 212 0.01 19.20 -11.81
N GLN A 213 -1.31 19.01 -11.99
CA GLN A 213 -2.16 18.32 -11.02
C GLN A 213 -1.69 16.88 -10.81
N ALA A 214 -1.41 16.17 -11.91
CA ALA A 214 -0.97 14.79 -11.84
C ALA A 214 0.39 14.63 -11.16
N LYS A 215 1.31 15.59 -11.34
CA LYS A 215 2.63 15.54 -10.73
C LYS A 215 2.58 15.52 -9.20
N ILE A 216 1.56 16.14 -8.57
CA ILE A 216 1.38 16.16 -7.11
C ILE A 216 1.26 14.74 -6.53
N TRP A 217 0.41 13.90 -7.13
CA TRP A 217 0.22 12.50 -6.70
C TRP A 217 1.20 11.55 -7.41
N GLY A 218 1.58 11.85 -8.65
CA GLY A 218 2.41 11.02 -9.51
C GLY A 218 3.80 10.79 -8.94
N ILE A 219 4.44 11.83 -8.40
CA ILE A 219 5.75 11.69 -7.75
C ILE A 219 5.67 10.87 -6.46
N LYS A 220 4.50 10.78 -5.80
CA LYS A 220 4.33 9.95 -4.59
C LYS A 220 4.32 8.46 -4.94
N TYR A 221 3.67 8.09 -6.06
CA TYR A 221 3.63 6.71 -6.57
C TYR A 221 4.89 6.30 -7.34
N PHE A 222 5.49 7.21 -8.10
CA PHE A 222 6.49 6.88 -9.12
C PHE A 222 7.81 7.62 -8.95
N LYS A 223 7.94 8.52 -7.97
CA LYS A 223 9.13 9.37 -7.77
C LYS A 223 9.57 10.00 -9.10
N ASN A 224 10.85 9.86 -9.45
CA ASN A 224 11.43 10.39 -10.67
C ASN A 224 10.97 9.67 -11.94
N ASN A 225 10.36 8.48 -11.83
CA ASN A 225 9.86 7.73 -12.99
C ASN A 225 8.58 8.34 -13.58
N PHE A 226 7.91 9.25 -12.87
CA PHE A 226 6.67 9.86 -13.34
C PHE A 226 6.84 10.56 -14.70
N ASP A 227 7.92 11.33 -14.88
CA ASP A 227 8.14 12.07 -16.12
C ASP A 227 8.36 11.12 -17.32
N ARG A 228 9.05 9.99 -17.10
CA ARG A 228 9.18 8.93 -18.12
C ARG A 228 7.84 8.28 -18.45
N LEU A 229 6.97 8.07 -17.46
CA LEU A 229 5.62 7.54 -17.67
C LEU A 229 4.76 8.49 -18.50
N VAL A 230 4.81 9.79 -18.21
CA VAL A 230 4.11 10.84 -18.98
C VAL A 230 4.57 10.83 -20.44
N HIS A 231 5.89 10.72 -20.68
CA HIS A 231 6.43 10.63 -22.03
C HIS A 231 5.89 9.41 -22.79
N VAL A 232 5.91 8.22 -22.17
CA VAL A 232 5.36 7.00 -22.78
C VAL A 232 3.86 7.13 -23.05
N LYS A 233 3.08 7.62 -22.07
CA LYS A 233 1.65 7.88 -22.21
C LYS A 233 1.35 8.78 -23.41
N THR A 234 2.14 9.84 -23.60
CA THR A 234 2.00 10.79 -24.71
C THR A 234 2.20 10.12 -26.07
N MET A 235 3.13 9.17 -26.18
CA MET A 235 3.38 8.45 -27.43
C MET A 235 2.31 7.42 -27.77
N ILE A 236 1.80 6.69 -26.77
CA ILE A 236 0.93 5.52 -26.99
C ILE A 236 -0.56 5.85 -26.90
N ASP A 237 -0.93 6.92 -26.18
CA ASP A 237 -2.32 7.36 -26.00
C ASP A 237 -2.40 8.89 -25.89
N PRO A 238 -2.07 9.62 -26.98
CA PRO A 238 -2.07 11.09 -27.01
C PRO A 238 -3.46 11.70 -26.82
N GLU A 239 -4.53 10.99 -27.18
CA GLU A 239 -5.91 11.44 -27.00
C GLU A 239 -6.41 11.23 -25.56
N ASN A 240 -5.61 10.58 -24.72
CA ASN A 240 -5.93 10.23 -23.35
C ASN A 240 -7.21 9.39 -23.24
N PHE A 241 -7.39 8.43 -24.16
CA PHE A 241 -8.54 7.53 -24.17
C PHE A 241 -8.61 6.70 -22.88
N PHE A 242 -7.50 6.09 -22.48
CA PHE A 242 -7.39 5.32 -21.24
C PHE A 242 -7.11 6.24 -20.05
N ARG A 243 -8.17 6.71 -19.39
CA ARG A 243 -8.07 7.66 -18.27
C ARG A 243 -8.99 7.32 -17.11
N HIS A 244 -8.58 7.78 -15.93
CA HIS A 244 -9.36 7.80 -14.68
C HIS A 244 -8.83 8.94 -13.79
N GLU A 245 -9.37 9.11 -12.59
CA GLU A 245 -9.09 10.24 -11.69
C GLU A 245 -7.62 10.34 -11.24
N GLN A 246 -6.78 9.33 -11.51
CA GLN A 246 -5.34 9.31 -11.20
C GLN A 246 -4.56 8.60 -12.31
N SER A 247 -5.02 8.67 -13.57
CA SER A 247 -4.25 8.14 -14.69
C SER A 247 -3.11 9.08 -15.03
N VAL A 248 -1.97 8.55 -15.45
CA VAL A 248 -0.88 9.37 -16.00
C VAL A 248 -1.43 10.15 -17.21
N PRO A 249 -1.36 11.49 -17.23
CA PRO A 249 -1.82 12.28 -18.37
C PRO A 249 -0.75 12.29 -19.48
N PRO A 250 -1.13 12.39 -20.77
CA PRO A 250 -0.19 12.78 -21.80
C PRO A 250 0.17 14.26 -21.65
N LEU A 251 1.30 14.67 -22.21
CA LEU A 251 1.61 16.09 -22.35
C LEU A 251 0.62 16.74 -23.32
N PRO A 252 0.22 18.00 -23.08
CA PRO A 252 -0.56 18.75 -24.04
C PRO A 252 0.14 18.71 -25.40
N CYS A 253 -0.58 18.28 -26.43
CA CYS A 253 -0.06 18.34 -27.78
C CYS A 253 0.14 19.82 -28.12
N LEU A 254 1.39 20.28 -28.22
CA LEU A 254 1.73 21.54 -28.87
C LEU A 254 1.44 21.36 -30.36
N LEU A 255 0.16 21.34 -30.75
CA LEU A 255 -0.21 21.55 -32.13
C LEU A 255 0.42 22.88 -32.53
N LYS A 256 1.35 22.80 -33.48
CA LYS A 256 2.06 23.91 -34.09
C LYS A 256 1.11 25.09 -34.33
N LYS A 257 1.16 26.13 -33.49
CA LYS A 257 0.81 27.49 -33.91
C LYS A 257 1.91 27.94 -34.89
N GLY A 258 1.84 27.46 -36.12
CA GLY A 258 2.92 27.63 -37.09
C GLY A 258 2.66 26.92 -38.41
N ALA A 259 1.60 27.33 -39.11
CA ALA A 259 1.54 27.26 -40.56
C ALA A 259 0.55 28.32 -41.07
N ASN A 260 1.07 29.52 -41.30
CA ASN A 260 0.51 30.43 -42.29
C ASN A 260 0.55 29.72 -43.65
N SER A 261 -0.59 29.63 -44.33
CA SER A 261 -0.63 29.68 -45.78
C SER A 261 -1.78 30.59 -46.21
N ASN A 262 -1.39 31.79 -46.62
CA ASN A 262 -2.16 32.71 -47.43
C ASN A 262 -2.67 32.04 -48.73
N SER A 263 -3.70 32.68 -49.30
CA SER A 263 -4.25 32.53 -50.67
C SER A 263 -5.11 31.28 -50.90
N LEU A 264 -6.25 31.33 -51.58
CA LEU A 264 -6.67 32.25 -52.65
C LEU A 264 -8.11 32.75 -52.44
N GLY A 265 -8.31 34.03 -52.75
CA GLY A 265 -9.61 34.50 -53.21
C GLY A 265 -9.82 34.06 -54.67
N SER A 266 -11.09 33.87 -55.03
CA SER A 266 -11.51 33.80 -56.43
C SER A 266 -12.97 34.25 -56.53
N LEU A 267 -13.11 35.43 -57.16
CA LEU A 267 -14.21 35.96 -57.98
C LEU A 267 -15.65 35.79 -57.48
#